data_AF-A0A1X7G050-F1
#
_entry.id   AF-A0A1X7G050-F1
#
_cell.length_a   1.000
_cell.length_b   1.000
_cell.length_c   1.000
_cell.angle_alpha   90.00
_cell.angle_beta   90.00
_cell.angle_gamma   90.00
#
_symmetry.space_group_name_H-M   'P 1'
#
loop_
_entity.id
_entity.type
_entity.pdbx_description
1 polymer ?
#
loop_
_entity_poly.entity_id
_entity_poly.type
_entity_poly.pdbx_seq_one_letter_code
_entity_poly.pdbx_strand_id
1 'polypeptide(L)'
;MPGLIPDSRDHLDEVGEDYFEHMGFALAVGRHMALAGIACMIHALVPALFPRTASTAIRDLHAVIEHRGDTRFLRRNDGGLLILLTLLALYAATLPWIAGSDWFVAAPVSALALGFPIAFALGREAEPA
;
A
#
# COMPACT_ATOMS: atom_id res chain seq x y z
N MET A 1 -0.24 -18.33 23.84
CA MET A 1 -0.99 -17.17 23.32
C MET A 1 -2.42 -17.63 23.17
N PRO A 2 -3.29 -17.40 24.16
CA PRO A 2 -4.69 -17.79 24.04
C PRO A 2 -5.37 -16.93 22.98
N GLY A 3 -6.29 -17.51 22.22
CA GLY A 3 -7.37 -16.76 21.56
C GLY A 3 -7.21 -16.29 20.11
N LEU A 4 -6.04 -16.24 19.47
CA LEU A 4 -5.90 -15.55 18.16
C LEU A 4 -6.92 -16.00 17.08
N ILE A 5 -7.17 -17.31 16.99
CA ILE A 5 -8.15 -17.86 16.05
C ILE A 5 -9.59 -17.54 16.47
N PRO A 6 -10.02 -17.84 17.72
CA PRO A 6 -11.31 -17.36 18.24
C PRO A 6 -11.57 -15.86 18.03
N ASP A 7 -10.63 -15.00 18.44
CA ASP A 7 -10.78 -13.53 18.37
C ASP A 7 -10.94 -13.06 16.92
N SER A 8 -10.22 -13.68 15.99
CA SER A 8 -10.36 -13.38 14.56
C SER A 8 -11.73 -13.77 14.02
N ARG A 9 -12.30 -14.89 14.48
CA ARG A 9 -13.64 -15.33 14.06
C ARG A 9 -14.72 -14.44 14.63
N ASP A 10 -14.64 -14.12 15.91
CA ASP A 10 -15.59 -13.22 16.58
C ASP A 10 -15.62 -11.84 15.90
N HIS A 11 -14.45 -11.31 15.52
CA HIS A 11 -14.36 -10.05 14.79
C HIS A 11 -14.97 -10.12 13.38
N LEU A 12 -14.69 -11.19 12.62
CA LEU A 12 -15.29 -11.39 11.29
C LEU A 12 -16.82 -11.52 11.38
N ASP A 13 -17.32 -12.23 12.40
CA ASP A 13 -18.75 -12.40 12.67
C ASP A 13 -19.41 -11.08 13.09
N GLU A 14 -18.73 -10.23 13.88
CA GLU A 14 -19.22 -8.90 14.29
C GLU A 14 -19.41 -7.96 13.10
N VAL A 15 -18.48 -7.97 12.15
CA VAL A 15 -18.54 -7.12 10.97
C VAL A 15 -19.30 -7.74 9.80
N GLY A 16 -19.62 -9.04 9.88
CA GLY A 16 -20.37 -9.78 8.86
C GLY A 16 -19.61 -9.99 7.54
N GLU A 17 -18.28 -10.14 7.59
CA GLU A 17 -17.41 -10.30 6.42
C GLU A 17 -16.67 -11.64 6.46
N ASP A 18 -16.40 -12.24 5.30
CA ASP A 18 -15.45 -13.34 5.25
C ASP A 18 -13.99 -12.86 5.39
N TYR A 19 -13.07 -13.81 5.58
CA TYR A 19 -11.65 -13.48 5.78
C TYR A 19 -11.05 -12.69 4.62
N PHE A 20 -11.36 -13.05 3.37
CA PHE A 20 -10.75 -12.43 2.20
C PHE A 20 -11.38 -11.07 1.90
N GLU A 21 -12.68 -10.91 2.14
CA GLU A 21 -13.38 -9.62 2.09
C GLU A 21 -12.77 -8.64 3.11
N HIS A 22 -12.66 -9.07 4.38
CA HIS A 22 -12.10 -8.25 5.44
C HIS A 22 -10.63 -7.90 5.20
N MET A 23 -9.84 -8.89 4.75
CA MET A 23 -8.43 -8.70 4.42
C MET A 23 -8.27 -7.70 3.27
N GLY A 24 -9.05 -7.84 2.20
CA GLY A 24 -8.99 -6.93 1.06
C GLY A 24 -9.34 -5.49 1.46
N PHE A 25 -10.39 -5.32 2.26
CA PHE A 25 -10.78 -4.03 2.82
C PHE A 25 -9.68 -3.41 3.69
N ALA A 26 -9.17 -4.18 4.67
CA ALA A 26 -8.13 -3.73 5.60
C ALA A 26 -6.82 -3.34 4.87
N LEU A 27 -6.41 -4.13 3.87
CA LEU A 27 -5.24 -3.83 3.04
C LEU A 27 -5.43 -2.55 2.21
N ALA A 28 -6.64 -2.32 1.68
CA ALA A 28 -6.95 -1.11 0.93
C ALA A 28 -6.90 0.14 1.82
N VAL A 29 -7.48 0.08 3.03
CA VAL A 29 -7.41 1.15 4.03
C VAL A 29 -5.95 1.41 4.44
N GLY A 30 -5.20 0.38 4.80
CA GLY A 30 -3.81 0.48 5.23
C GLY A 30 -2.89 1.12 4.17
N ARG A 31 -3.08 0.77 2.89
CA ARG A 31 -2.35 1.39 1.77
C ARG A 31 -2.56 2.92 1.72
N HIS A 32 -3.79 3.39 1.86
CA HIS A 32 -4.09 4.82 1.83
C HIS A 32 -3.48 5.55 3.03
N MET A 33 -3.53 4.93 4.22
CA MET A 33 -2.88 5.46 5.41
C MET A 33 -1.36 5.60 5.22
N ALA A 34 -0.70 4.60 4.64
CA ALA A 34 0.74 4.65 4.39
C ALA A 34 1.12 5.79 3.43
N LEU A 35 0.41 5.94 2.30
CA LEU A 35 0.66 7.02 1.34
C LEU A 35 0.37 8.40 1.93
N ALA A 36 -0.72 8.54 2.67
CA ALA A 36 -1.06 9.78 3.36
C ALA A 36 -0.01 10.15 4.43
N GLY A 37 0.50 9.16 5.16
CA GLY A 37 1.59 9.33 6.13
C GLY A 37 2.88 9.81 5.48
N ILE A 38 3.29 9.21 4.36
CA ILE A 38 4.45 9.67 3.59
C ILE A 38 4.25 11.10 3.09
N ALA A 39 3.07 11.42 2.54
CA ALA A 39 2.75 12.77 2.11
C ALA A 39 2.82 13.79 3.27
N CYS A 40 2.36 13.39 4.46
CA CYS A 40 2.45 14.20 5.68
C CYS A 40 3.91 14.44 6.11
N MET A 41 4.77 13.41 6.05
CA MET A 41 6.20 13.54 6.34
C MET A 41 6.90 14.48 5.35
N ILE A 42 6.62 14.37 4.05
CA ILE A 42 7.16 15.29 3.04
C ILE A 42 6.66 16.71 3.29
N HIS A 43 5.37 16.89 3.61
CA HIS A 43 4.79 18.19 3.94
C HIS A 43 5.47 18.82 5.16
N ALA A 44 5.83 18.04 6.18
CA ALA A 44 6.56 18.53 7.35
C ALA A 44 7.95 19.08 6.99
N LEU A 45 8.60 18.55 5.96
CA LEU A 45 9.87 19.06 5.43
C LEU A 45 9.68 20.25 4.50
N VAL A 46 8.67 20.19 3.64
CA VAL A 46 8.36 21.22 2.64
C VAL A 46 6.85 21.52 2.66
N PRO A 47 6.40 22.53 3.45
CA PRO A 47 4.98 22.80 3.66
C PRO A 47 4.17 23.11 2.40
N ALA A 48 4.81 23.55 1.32
CA ALA A 48 4.12 23.78 0.05
C ALA A 48 3.71 22.50 -0.69
N LEU A 49 4.31 21.34 -0.35
CA LEU A 49 4.01 20.05 -0.97
C LEU A 49 2.87 19.35 -0.22
N PHE A 50 1.94 18.76 -0.96
CA PHE A 50 0.82 17.96 -0.43
C PHE A 50 -0.02 18.61 0.69
N PRO A 51 -0.35 19.93 0.62
CA PRO A 51 -0.93 20.68 1.75
C PRO A 51 -2.29 20.18 2.22
N ARG A 52 -3.00 19.40 1.41
CA ARG A 52 -4.32 18.84 1.73
C ARG A 52 -4.35 17.32 1.75
N THR A 53 -3.37 16.65 1.15
CA THR A 53 -3.40 15.21 0.86
C THR A 53 -3.66 14.36 2.09
N ALA A 54 -2.92 14.60 3.18
CA ALA A 54 -3.09 13.84 4.42
C ALA A 54 -4.47 14.09 5.06
N SER A 55 -4.90 15.35 5.15
CA SER A 55 -6.20 15.70 5.76
C SER A 55 -7.39 15.17 4.96
N THR A 56 -7.31 15.18 3.63
CA THR A 56 -8.35 14.61 2.77
C THR A 56 -8.39 13.10 2.93
N ALA A 57 -7.23 12.42 2.88
CA ALA A 57 -7.17 10.98 3.06
C ALA A 57 -7.73 10.52 4.41
N ILE A 58 -7.46 11.23 5.51
CA ILE A 58 -8.03 10.90 6.83
C ILE A 58 -9.56 11.02 6.82
N ARG A 59 -10.12 12.08 6.23
CA ARG A 59 -11.58 12.27 6.15
C ARG A 59 -12.24 11.15 5.35
N ASP A 60 -11.67 10.81 4.20
CA ASP A 60 -12.20 9.78 3.32
C ASP A 60 -12.11 8.40 4.00
N LEU A 61 -10.94 8.06 4.58
CA LEU A 61 -10.73 6.82 5.32
C LEU A 61 -11.70 6.67 6.49
N HIS A 62 -11.89 7.73 7.27
CA HIS A 62 -12.84 7.72 8.37
C HIS A 62 -14.28 7.44 7.88
N ALA A 63 -14.71 8.11 6.80
CA ALA A 63 -16.03 7.90 6.22
C ALA A 63 -16.24 6.47 5.74
N VAL A 64 -15.24 5.83 5.11
CA VAL A 64 -15.36 4.44 4.68
C VAL A 64 -15.30 3.44 5.82
N ILE A 65 -14.51 3.68 6.86
CA ILE A 65 -14.48 2.80 8.02
C ILE A 65 -15.83 2.83 8.74
N GLU A 66 -16.43 4.01 8.89
CA GLU A 66 -17.74 4.20 9.53
C GLU A 66 -18.89 3.66 8.68
N HIS A 67 -18.87 3.90 7.36
CA HIS A 67 -20.03 3.65 6.51
C HIS A 67 -19.90 2.48 5.55
N ARG A 68 -18.72 1.83 5.46
CA ARG A 68 -18.35 0.63 4.65
C ARG A 68 -18.92 0.51 3.21
N GLY A 69 -19.61 1.53 2.70
CA GLY A 69 -20.52 1.41 1.56
C GLY A 69 -20.04 2.13 0.29
N ASP A 70 -19.06 3.03 0.37
CA ASP A 70 -18.45 3.66 -0.81
C ASP A 70 -16.92 3.52 -0.83
N THR A 71 -16.47 2.33 -1.25
CA THR A 71 -15.05 2.03 -1.46
C THR A 71 -14.47 2.63 -2.74
N ARG A 72 -15.23 3.43 -3.53
CA ARG A 72 -14.73 4.00 -4.79
C ARG A 72 -13.51 4.87 -4.59
N PHE A 73 -13.39 5.58 -3.47
CA PHE A 73 -12.19 6.38 -3.22
C PHE A 73 -10.98 5.50 -2.89
N LEU A 74 -11.17 4.35 -2.20
CA LEU A 74 -10.10 3.37 -1.97
C LEU A 74 -9.59 2.77 -3.30
N ARG A 75 -10.43 2.75 -4.34
CA ARG A 75 -10.04 2.33 -5.69
C ARG A 75 -9.41 3.47 -6.51
N ARG A 76 -9.52 4.73 -6.07
CA ARG A 76 -9.11 5.91 -6.86
C ARG A 76 -7.61 6.20 -6.81
N ASN A 77 -6.84 5.58 -5.90
CA ASN A 77 -5.46 5.98 -5.63
C ASN A 77 -4.38 4.93 -5.92
N ASP A 78 -4.67 3.95 -6.75
CA ASP A 78 -3.76 2.81 -6.97
C ASP A 78 -2.45 3.20 -7.69
N GLY A 79 -2.43 4.32 -8.40
CA GLY A 79 -1.22 4.87 -9.03
C GLY A 79 -0.17 5.33 -8.00
N GLY A 80 -0.59 5.84 -6.84
CA GLY A 80 0.32 6.28 -5.78
C GLY A 80 1.12 5.14 -5.17
N LEU A 81 0.48 3.97 -4.98
CA LEU A 81 1.19 2.77 -4.52
C LEU A 81 2.14 2.26 -5.60
N LEU A 82 1.71 2.22 -6.86
CA LEU A 82 2.59 1.79 -7.96
C LEU A 82 3.84 2.68 -8.02
N ILE A 83 3.67 4.00 -7.88
CA ILE A 83 4.78 4.97 -7.81
C ILE A 83 5.67 4.67 -6.59
N LEU A 84 5.11 4.49 -5.40
CA LEU A 84 5.89 4.17 -4.20
C LEU A 84 6.67 2.86 -4.34
N LEU A 85 6.02 1.80 -4.81
CA LEU A 85 6.66 0.50 -5.06
C LEU A 85 7.76 0.61 -6.09
N THR A 86 7.56 1.41 -7.13
CA THR A 86 8.57 1.68 -8.16
C THR A 86 9.76 2.44 -7.58
N LEU A 87 9.53 3.46 -6.74
CA LEU A 87 10.59 4.21 -6.08
C LEU A 87 11.39 3.34 -5.09
N LEU A 88 10.69 2.51 -4.30
CA LEU A 88 11.34 1.58 -3.37
C LEU A 88 12.13 0.50 -4.12
N ALA A 89 11.58 -0.03 -5.21
CA ALA A 89 12.25 -0.99 -6.08
C ALA A 89 13.51 -0.41 -6.73
N LEU A 90 13.45 0.85 -7.21
CA LEU A 90 14.62 1.56 -7.73
C LEU A 90 15.68 1.74 -6.65
N TYR A 91 15.30 2.18 -5.45
CA TYR A 91 16.22 2.32 -4.32
C TYR A 91 16.88 0.98 -3.97
N ALA A 92 16.09 -0.08 -3.79
CA ALA A 92 16.58 -1.43 -3.50
C ALA A 92 17.46 -1.98 -4.63
N ALA A 93 17.13 -1.70 -5.88
CA ALA A 93 17.92 -2.13 -7.04
C ALA A 93 19.29 -1.45 -7.10
N THR A 94 19.44 -0.23 -6.57
CA THR A 94 20.73 0.50 -6.56
C THR A 94 21.62 0.17 -5.37
N LEU A 95 21.06 -0.31 -4.25
CA LEU A 95 21.80 -0.58 -3.01
C LEU A 95 22.99 -1.55 -3.17
N PRO A 96 22.87 -2.72 -3.84
CA PRO A 96 23.99 -3.64 -4.00
C PRO A 96 25.19 -3.04 -4.74
N TRP A 97 24.92 -2.17 -5.73
CA TRP A 97 25.96 -1.49 -6.51
C TRP A 97 26.72 -0.46 -5.69
N ILE A 98 25.99 0.32 -4.87
CA ILE A 98 26.59 1.31 -3.97
C ILE A 98 27.38 0.62 -2.85
N ALA A 99 26.92 -0.55 -2.41
CA ALA A 99 27.60 -1.37 -1.42
C ALA A 99 28.83 -2.13 -1.96
N GLY A 100 29.17 -2.00 -3.25
CA GLY A 100 30.32 -2.67 -3.87
C GLY A 100 30.15 -4.18 -4.04
N SER A 101 28.91 -4.67 -4.14
CA SER A 101 28.63 -6.10 -4.35
C SER A 101 29.06 -6.55 -5.75
N ASP A 102 29.49 -7.80 -5.88
CA ASP A 102 29.79 -8.40 -7.19
C ASP A 102 28.56 -8.41 -8.10
N TRP A 103 28.78 -8.27 -9.41
CA TRP A 103 27.70 -8.19 -10.38
C TRP A 103 26.79 -9.43 -10.39
N PHE A 104 27.32 -10.61 -10.03
CA PHE A 104 26.54 -11.85 -9.88
C PHE A 104 25.53 -11.81 -8.73
N VAL A 105 25.71 -10.93 -7.75
CA VAL A 105 24.75 -10.70 -6.65
C VAL A 105 23.91 -9.48 -6.96
N ALA A 106 24.54 -8.39 -7.42
CA ALA A 106 23.87 -7.13 -7.69
C ALA A 106 22.82 -7.27 -8.81
N ALA A 107 23.17 -7.88 -9.95
CA ALA A 107 22.27 -7.99 -11.09
C ALA A 107 20.97 -8.78 -10.79
N PRO A 108 21.00 -10.00 -10.20
CA PRO A 108 19.77 -10.73 -9.92
C PRO A 108 18.93 -10.05 -8.83
N VAL A 109 19.53 -9.46 -7.81
CA VAL A 109 18.79 -8.73 -6.75
C VAL A 109 18.10 -7.49 -7.34
N SER A 110 18.79 -6.72 -8.19
CA SER A 110 18.18 -5.58 -8.90
C SER A 110 17.05 -6.02 -9.83
N ALA A 111 17.22 -7.12 -10.58
CA ALA A 111 16.19 -7.65 -11.47
C ALA A 111 14.94 -8.10 -10.69
N LEU A 112 15.11 -8.79 -9.55
CA LEU A 112 14.01 -9.19 -8.68
C LEU A 112 13.27 -7.98 -8.10
N ALA A 113 14.01 -6.98 -7.62
CA ALA A 113 13.43 -5.76 -7.05
C ALA A 113 12.57 -5.00 -8.08
N LEU A 114 13.05 -4.86 -9.33
CA LEU A 114 12.33 -4.17 -10.40
C LEU A 114 11.17 -5.00 -11.00
N GLY A 115 11.24 -6.33 -10.92
CA GLY A 115 10.18 -7.21 -11.40
C GLY A 115 8.88 -7.09 -10.61
N PHE A 116 8.96 -6.78 -9.31
CA PHE A 116 7.80 -6.66 -8.42
C PHE A 116 6.79 -5.56 -8.83
N PRO A 117 7.17 -4.28 -9.03
CA PRO A 117 6.23 -3.25 -9.47
C PRO A 117 5.67 -3.51 -10.88
N ILE A 118 6.44 -4.16 -11.77
CA ILE A 118 5.97 -4.53 -13.12
C ILE A 118 4.89 -5.62 -13.03
N ALA A 119 5.16 -6.70 -12.30
CA ALA A 119 4.18 -7.77 -12.09
C ALA A 119 2.89 -7.25 -11.43
N PHE A 120 3.04 -6.35 -10.45
CA PHE A 120 1.91 -5.69 -9.80
C PHE A 120 1.10 -4.81 -10.78
N ALA A 121 1.76 -4.04 -11.66
CA ALA A 121 1.08 -3.25 -12.69
C ALA A 121 0.28 -4.14 -13.66
N LEU A 122 0.90 -5.21 -14.16
CA LEU A 122 0.27 -6.14 -15.11
C LEU A 122 -0.91 -6.89 -14.47
N GLY A 123 -0.82 -7.25 -13.19
CA GLY A 123 -1.92 -7.88 -12.46
C GLY A 123 -3.15 -6.96 -12.32
N ARG A 124 -2.95 -5.64 -12.31
CA ARG A 124 -4.05 -4.66 -12.25
C ARG A 124 -4.77 -4.46 -13.57
N GLU A 125 -4.10 -4.68 -14.70
CA GLU A 125 -4.72 -4.63 -16.03
C GLU A 125 -5.55 -5.89 -16.34
N ALA A 126 -5.37 -6.96 -15.56
CA ALA A 126 -6.04 -8.24 -15.74
C ALA A 126 -7.37 -8.38 -14.97
N GLU A 127 -7.72 -7.44 -14.07
CA GLU A 127 -9.03 -7.45 -13.40
C GLU A 127 -10.14 -6.96 -14.35
N PRO A 128 -11.20 -7.75 -14.59
CA PRO A 128 -12.33 -7.32 -15.40
C PRO A 128 -13.10 -6.18 -14.70
N ALA A 129 -13.53 -5.20 -15.51
CA ALA A 129 -14.22 -3.98 -15.09
C ALA A 129 -15.60 -4.18 -14.45
#